data_AF-A0A9N9K8Z2-F1
#
_entry.id   AF-A0A9N9K8Z2-F1
#
_cell.length_a   1.000
_cell.length_b   1.000
_cell.length_c   1.000
_cell.angle_alpha   90.00
_cell.angle_beta   90.00
_cell.angle_gamma   90.00
#
_symmetry.space_group_name_H-M   'P 1'
#
loop_
_entity.id
_entity.type
_entity.pdbx_description
1 polymer ?
#
loop_
_entity_poly.entity_id
_entity_poly.type
_entity_poly.pdbx_seq_one_letter_code
_entity_poly.pdbx_strand_id
1 'polypeptide(L)'
;LNFLKYQTATKYAKEHKKLLPQSFIIESITFLQDQTLLVILLSNTEHNFQNLFTYYFDQSFKKFSAPVSDKSGSSIRSNQPTWTHPTLDFSIFYKDNEHPASFKILTSIKFLHELADSAEKQFIEINKTDHNINYQTYYFYEYFKAFFQAAAQNDEIFNLNYDQAIKKATTQITNIHFLARIITYFEILKQ
;
A
#
# COMPACT_ATOMS: atom_id res chain seq x y z
N LEU A 1 -3.58 14.08 -22.21
CA LEU A 1 -2.91 13.47 -21.04
C LEU A 1 -2.60 14.49 -19.92
N ASN A 2 -1.98 15.64 -20.23
CA ASN A 2 -1.60 16.65 -19.22
C ASN A 2 -2.81 17.34 -18.53
N PHE A 3 -3.90 17.56 -19.26
CA PHE A 3 -5.13 18.14 -18.69
C PHE A 3 -5.77 17.25 -17.61
N LEU A 4 -5.74 15.92 -17.81
CA LEU A 4 -6.28 14.97 -16.84
C LEU A 4 -5.40 14.91 -15.58
N LYS A 5 -4.07 14.94 -15.74
CA LYS A 5 -3.13 15.04 -14.62
C LYS A 5 -3.35 16.34 -13.82
N TYR A 6 -3.57 17.46 -14.49
CA TYR A 6 -3.90 18.74 -13.86
C TYR A 6 -5.21 18.69 -13.07
N GLN A 7 -6.27 18.11 -13.63
CA GLN A 7 -7.56 17.94 -12.94
C GLN A 7 -7.44 17.04 -11.71
N THR A 8 -6.68 15.94 -11.81
CA THR A 8 -6.45 15.03 -10.67
C THR A 8 -5.64 15.71 -9.57
N ALA A 9 -4.57 16.42 -9.91
CA ALA A 9 -3.76 17.17 -8.93
C ALA A 9 -4.58 18.28 -8.24
N THR A 10 -5.40 19.00 -9.00
CA THR A 10 -6.28 20.06 -8.45
C THR A 10 -7.34 19.49 -7.51
N LYS A 11 -7.92 18.33 -7.86
CA LYS A 11 -8.90 17.64 -7.02
C LYS A 11 -8.24 17.15 -5.73
N TYR A 12 -7.05 16.55 -5.83
CA TYR A 12 -6.29 16.06 -4.69
C TYR A 12 -5.89 17.19 -3.72
N ALA A 13 -5.40 18.32 -4.24
CA ALA A 13 -5.10 19.51 -3.44
C ALA A 13 -6.33 20.09 -2.73
N LYS A 14 -7.50 20.09 -3.40
CA LYS A 14 -8.76 20.55 -2.78
C LYS A 14 -9.23 19.62 -1.65
N GLU A 15 -9.11 18.31 -1.80
CA GLU A 15 -9.50 17.36 -0.76
C GLU A 15 -8.55 17.45 0.45
N HIS A 16 -7.24 17.57 0.23
CA HIS A 16 -6.28 17.76 1.32
C HIS A 16 -6.47 19.08 2.06
N LYS A 17 -6.89 20.16 1.37
CA LYS A 17 -7.24 21.43 2.03
C LYS A 17 -8.37 21.26 3.06
N LYS A 18 -9.28 20.29 2.88
CA LYS A 18 -10.36 20.03 3.84
C LYS A 18 -9.87 19.36 5.12
N LEU A 19 -8.69 18.73 5.08
CA LEU A 19 -8.06 18.07 6.22
C LEU A 19 -7.18 19.02 7.03
N LEU A 20 -6.93 20.22 6.52
CA LEU A 20 -6.17 21.25 7.23
C LEU A 20 -7.09 22.05 8.16
N PRO A 21 -6.60 22.48 9.34
CA PRO A 21 -7.39 23.27 10.27
C PRO A 21 -7.91 24.55 9.63
N GLN A 22 -9.09 25.03 10.02
CA GLN A 22 -9.73 26.23 9.45
C GLN A 22 -8.89 27.52 9.57
N SER A 23 -7.91 27.54 10.48
CA SER A 23 -6.91 28.61 10.60
C SER A 23 -5.88 28.63 9.46
N PHE A 24 -5.83 27.60 8.62
CA PHE A 24 -4.92 27.51 7.49
C PHE A 24 -5.51 28.24 6.26
N ILE A 25 -5.33 29.55 6.23
CA ILE A 25 -5.77 30.41 5.13
C ILE A 25 -4.65 30.50 4.08
N ILE A 26 -4.90 29.94 2.89
CA ILE A 26 -4.06 30.20 1.71
C ILE A 26 -4.61 31.48 1.07
N GLU A 27 -4.04 32.63 1.41
CA GLU A 27 -4.58 33.95 1.07
C GLU A 27 -4.46 34.31 -0.42
N SER A 28 -3.52 33.72 -1.16
CA SER A 28 -3.54 33.73 -2.63
C SER A 28 -2.56 32.70 -3.20
N ILE A 29 -2.88 32.12 -4.36
CA ILE A 29 -1.90 31.39 -5.18
C ILE A 29 -1.13 32.44 -6.00
N THR A 30 -0.25 33.18 -5.34
CA THR A 30 0.75 34.05 -5.99
C THR A 30 2.11 33.35 -6.16
N PHE A 31 2.18 32.07 -5.80
CA PHE A 31 3.35 31.20 -5.86
C PHE A 31 3.80 30.80 -7.29
N LEU A 32 3.48 31.63 -8.29
CA LEU A 32 4.17 31.59 -9.59
C LEU A 32 5.47 32.41 -9.53
N GLN A 33 5.58 33.42 -8.66
CA GLN A 33 6.83 34.17 -8.44
C GLN A 33 7.85 33.41 -7.58
N ASP A 34 7.40 32.52 -6.70
CA ASP A 34 8.30 31.61 -5.98
C ASP A 34 8.81 30.44 -6.84
N GLN A 35 8.42 30.35 -8.12
CA GLN A 35 9.12 29.52 -9.10
C GLN A 35 10.57 29.97 -9.34
N THR A 36 10.97 31.15 -8.87
CA THR A 36 12.39 31.55 -8.94
C THR A 36 13.24 30.88 -7.86
N LEU A 37 12.65 30.36 -6.77
CA LEU A 37 13.33 29.50 -5.79
C LEU A 37 13.45 28.05 -6.25
N LEU A 38 12.75 27.68 -7.33
CA LEU A 38 12.81 26.40 -8.02
C LEU A 38 14.14 26.18 -8.80
N VAL A 39 15.01 27.19 -8.83
CA VAL A 39 16.35 27.13 -9.46
C VAL A 39 17.44 26.58 -8.52
N ILE A 40 17.14 26.32 -7.23
CA ILE A 40 18.13 25.77 -6.29
C ILE A 40 17.76 24.33 -5.86
N LEU A 41 17.37 23.51 -6.84
CA LEU A 41 17.32 22.07 -6.70
C LEU A 41 18.29 21.48 -7.71
N LEU A 42 19.54 21.29 -7.24
CA LEU A 42 20.62 20.48 -7.83
C LEU A 42 20.44 20.20 -9.33
N SER A 43 21.21 20.94 -10.14
CA SER A 43 21.22 20.99 -11.62
C SER A 43 21.34 19.66 -12.38
N ASN A 44 21.31 18.51 -11.70
CA ASN A 44 21.58 17.18 -12.25
C ASN A 44 20.38 16.22 -12.09
N THR A 45 19.21 16.69 -11.69
CA THR A 45 18.03 15.81 -11.47
C THR A 45 16.86 16.23 -12.36
N GLU A 46 16.29 15.28 -13.11
CA GLU A 46 15.15 15.54 -13.99
C GLU A 46 13.94 16.04 -13.18
N HIS A 47 13.38 17.19 -13.56
CA HIS A 47 12.24 17.79 -12.87
C HIS A 47 10.92 17.13 -13.28
N ASN A 48 10.70 15.89 -12.84
CA ASN A 48 9.43 15.19 -12.99
C ASN A 48 8.63 15.18 -11.66
N PHE A 49 7.32 14.88 -11.76
CA PHE A 49 6.42 14.88 -10.59
C PHE A 49 6.89 13.94 -9.49
N GLN A 50 7.45 12.78 -9.85
CA GLN A 50 7.95 11.80 -8.90
C GLN A 50 9.10 12.40 -8.07
N ASN A 51 10.08 13.00 -8.74
CA ASN A 51 11.27 13.56 -8.08
C ASN A 51 10.90 14.75 -7.19
N LEU A 52 9.98 15.62 -7.64
CA LEU A 52 9.47 16.72 -6.82
C LEU A 52 8.68 16.22 -5.61
N PHE A 53 7.79 15.23 -5.82
CA PHE A 53 7.02 14.63 -4.74
C PHE A 53 7.94 14.01 -3.69
N THR A 54 8.90 13.16 -4.11
CA THR A 54 9.90 12.56 -3.23
C THR A 54 10.68 13.63 -2.47
N TYR A 55 11.16 14.67 -3.15
CA TYR A 55 11.89 15.76 -2.48
C TYR A 55 11.06 16.47 -1.42
N TYR A 56 9.84 16.91 -1.75
CA TYR A 56 8.99 17.61 -0.77
C TYR A 56 8.54 16.69 0.36
N PHE A 57 8.29 15.42 0.07
CA PHE A 57 7.98 14.40 1.08
C PHE A 57 9.15 14.22 2.05
N ASP A 58 10.37 14.04 1.55
CA ASP A 58 11.58 13.93 2.37
C ASP A 58 11.85 15.19 3.20
N GLN A 59 11.70 16.38 2.59
CA GLN A 59 11.86 17.65 3.31
C GLN A 59 10.79 17.84 4.38
N SER A 60 9.58 17.30 4.18
CA SER A 60 8.53 17.33 5.19
C SER A 60 8.93 16.55 6.44
N PHE A 61 9.57 15.38 6.31
CA PHE A 61 10.10 14.64 7.45
C PHE A 61 11.24 15.36 8.16
N LYS A 62 12.05 16.14 7.44
CA LYS A 62 13.10 16.96 8.08
C LYS A 62 12.48 18.11 8.86
N LYS A 63 11.52 18.81 8.25
CA LYS A 63 10.88 20.02 8.83
C LYS A 63 9.90 19.68 9.96
N PHE A 64 9.19 18.57 9.83
CA PHE A 64 8.28 18.01 10.82
C PHE A 64 8.84 16.66 11.29
N SER A 65 10.05 16.71 11.85
CA SER A 65 10.70 15.52 12.38
C SER A 65 9.79 14.85 13.41
N ALA A 66 9.57 13.55 13.24
CA ALA A 66 8.99 12.74 14.30
C ALA A 66 9.87 12.94 15.57
N PRO A 67 9.28 13.01 16.77
CA PRO A 67 10.03 13.21 18.00
C PRO A 67 11.16 12.18 18.06
N VAL A 68 12.39 12.68 18.11
CA VAL A 68 13.60 11.86 18.15
C VAL A 68 13.53 11.05 19.45
N SER A 69 13.54 9.72 19.37
CA SER A 69 13.88 8.94 20.56
C SER A 69 15.36 9.22 20.83
N ASP A 70 15.67 9.97 21.87
CA ASP A 70 17.04 10.32 22.23
C ASP A 70 17.90 9.05 22.35
N LYS A 71 18.69 8.78 21.32
CA LYS A 71 19.75 7.76 21.32
C LYS A 71 21.08 8.47 21.50
N SER A 72 21.22 9.23 22.58
CA SER A 72 22.54 9.71 23.02
C SER A 72 22.57 9.85 24.55
N GLY A 73 23.17 8.87 25.21
CA GLY A 73 23.53 8.92 26.64
C GLY A 73 22.76 7.95 27.53
N SER A 74 23.40 6.81 27.85
CA SER A 74 23.09 5.87 28.95
C SER A 74 21.62 5.51 29.25
N SER A 75 21.27 4.27 28.90
CA SER A 75 20.28 3.40 29.59
C SER A 75 18.86 3.92 29.83
N ILE A 76 18.19 4.46 28.81
CA ILE A 76 16.72 4.48 28.79
C ILE A 76 16.27 3.76 27.52
N ARG A 77 15.70 2.57 27.72
CA ARG A 77 15.12 1.74 26.66
C ARG A 77 14.13 2.60 25.88
N SER A 78 14.21 2.55 24.56
CA SER A 78 13.21 3.15 23.67
C SER A 78 11.82 2.63 24.06
N ASN A 79 10.99 3.46 24.68
CA ASN A 79 9.59 3.16 24.98
C ASN A 79 8.71 3.18 23.71
N GLN A 80 9.26 2.85 22.54
CA GLN A 80 8.42 2.54 21.40
C GLN A 80 7.79 1.16 21.69
N PRO A 81 6.46 1.06 21.71
CA PRO A 81 5.82 -0.23 21.91
C PRO A 81 6.29 -1.17 20.81
N THR A 82 6.95 -2.26 21.21
CA THR A 82 7.31 -3.33 20.27
C THR A 82 6.04 -4.13 20.03
N TRP A 83 5.39 -3.86 18.90
CA TRP A 83 4.20 -4.60 18.51
C TRP A 83 4.55 -6.06 18.23
N THR A 84 3.83 -6.98 18.86
CA THR A 84 3.93 -8.42 18.61
C THR A 84 2.78 -8.84 17.72
N HIS A 85 3.09 -9.27 16.50
CA HIS A 85 2.07 -9.71 15.54
C HIS A 85 1.67 -11.18 15.80
N PRO A 86 0.38 -11.54 15.58
CA PRO A 86 -0.07 -12.92 15.65
C PRO A 86 0.55 -13.74 14.51
N THR A 87 0.59 -15.06 14.69
CA THR A 87 0.96 -15.96 13.61
C THR A 87 -0.22 -16.12 12.66
N LEU A 88 -0.03 -15.79 11.39
CA LEU A 88 -1.07 -15.88 10.37
C LEU A 88 -0.96 -17.24 9.66
N ASP A 89 -2.06 -17.99 9.61
CA ASP A 89 -2.14 -19.22 8.84
C ASP A 89 -2.55 -18.94 7.39
N PHE A 90 -1.58 -18.99 6.49
CA PHE A 90 -1.80 -18.87 5.05
C PHE A 90 -1.97 -20.22 4.35
N SER A 91 -1.73 -21.34 5.06
CA SER A 91 -1.81 -22.68 4.47
C SER A 91 -3.23 -23.01 4.03
N ILE A 92 -4.24 -22.39 4.65
CA ILE A 92 -5.66 -22.47 4.26
C ILE A 92 -5.92 -22.28 2.76
N PHE A 93 -5.02 -21.57 2.06
CA PHE A 93 -5.12 -21.27 0.62
C PHE A 93 -4.43 -22.29 -0.29
N TYR A 94 -3.73 -23.29 0.25
CA TYR A 94 -3.09 -24.33 -0.54
C TYR A 94 -4.12 -25.25 -1.22
N LYS A 95 -3.71 -25.84 -2.35
CA LYS A 95 -4.57 -26.58 -3.28
C LYS A 95 -5.45 -27.66 -2.64
N ASP A 96 -4.93 -28.33 -1.61
CA ASP A 96 -5.57 -29.48 -0.96
C ASP A 96 -6.29 -29.13 0.35
N ASN A 97 -6.39 -27.84 0.69
CA ASN A 97 -7.03 -27.36 1.92
C ASN A 97 -8.47 -26.87 1.66
N GLU A 98 -9.15 -26.40 2.71
CA GLU A 98 -10.57 -26.06 2.69
C GLU A 98 -10.91 -24.85 1.79
N HIS A 99 -9.99 -23.90 1.66
CA HIS A 99 -10.20 -22.67 0.91
C HIS A 99 -9.12 -22.46 -0.17
N PRO A 100 -8.97 -23.40 -1.11
CA PRO A 100 -7.86 -23.37 -2.05
C PRO A 100 -7.95 -22.13 -2.93
N ALA A 101 -6.89 -21.34 -2.98
CA ALA A 101 -6.87 -20.14 -3.80
C ALA A 101 -6.67 -20.49 -5.27
N SER A 102 -7.40 -19.83 -6.15
CA SER A 102 -7.22 -19.91 -7.60
C SER A 102 -7.71 -18.60 -8.21
N PHE A 103 -7.09 -18.18 -9.30
CA PHE A 103 -7.58 -17.04 -10.08
C PHE A 103 -8.92 -17.36 -10.76
N LYS A 104 -9.29 -18.65 -10.89
CA LYS A 104 -10.56 -19.08 -11.50
C LYS A 104 -11.75 -18.82 -10.59
N ILE A 105 -11.55 -18.91 -9.27
CA ILE A 105 -12.60 -18.70 -8.28
C ILE A 105 -12.65 -17.23 -7.83
N LEU A 106 -13.83 -16.76 -7.46
CA LEU A 106 -13.98 -15.42 -6.91
C LEU A 106 -13.48 -15.40 -5.47
N THR A 107 -12.54 -14.50 -5.17
CA THR A 107 -12.04 -14.29 -3.81
C THR A 107 -13.19 -13.82 -2.92
N SER A 108 -13.52 -14.59 -1.89
CA SER A 108 -14.53 -14.18 -0.91
C SER A 108 -13.96 -13.05 -0.05
N ILE A 109 -14.30 -11.81 -0.38
CA ILE A 109 -13.91 -10.62 0.39
C ILE A 109 -14.38 -10.73 1.83
N LYS A 110 -15.58 -11.28 2.04
CA LYS A 110 -16.14 -11.54 3.38
C LYS A 110 -15.22 -12.46 4.19
N PHE A 111 -14.75 -13.56 3.59
CA PHE A 111 -13.85 -14.50 4.27
C PHE A 111 -12.51 -13.87 4.64
N LEU A 112 -11.94 -13.04 3.75
CA LEU A 112 -10.70 -12.32 4.07
C LEU A 112 -10.88 -11.31 5.21
N HIS A 113 -12.03 -10.66 5.30
CA HIS A 113 -12.37 -9.82 6.46
C HIS A 113 -12.49 -10.65 7.73
N GLU A 114 -13.16 -11.80 7.70
CA GLU A 114 -13.28 -12.68 8.87
C GLU A 114 -11.90 -13.14 9.39
N LEU A 115 -10.97 -13.47 8.48
CA LEU A 115 -9.58 -13.79 8.82
C LEU A 115 -8.84 -12.58 9.42
N ALA A 116 -8.99 -11.40 8.82
CA ALA A 116 -8.39 -10.17 9.30
C ALA A 116 -8.90 -9.76 10.68
N ASP A 117 -10.21 -9.92 10.94
CA ASP A 117 -10.85 -9.66 12.23
C ASP A 117 -10.30 -10.60 13.31
N SER A 118 -10.10 -11.88 12.96
CA SER A 118 -9.52 -12.87 13.85
C SER A 118 -8.07 -12.50 14.21
N ALA A 119 -7.25 -12.13 13.23
CA ALA A 119 -5.88 -11.69 13.45
C ALA A 119 -5.81 -10.39 14.26
N GLU A 120 -6.70 -9.42 13.99
CA GLU A 120 -6.76 -8.18 14.76
C GLU A 120 -7.11 -8.44 16.22
N LYS A 121 -8.09 -9.31 16.49
CA LYS A 121 -8.46 -9.70 17.87
C LYS A 121 -7.26 -10.30 18.62
N GLN A 122 -6.50 -11.19 17.97
CA GLN A 122 -5.28 -11.74 18.58
C GLN A 122 -4.23 -10.65 18.82
N PHE A 123 -4.05 -9.73 17.88
CA PHE A 123 -3.12 -8.62 18.03
C PHE A 123 -3.50 -7.73 19.22
N ILE A 124 -4.78 -7.37 19.33
CA ILE A 124 -5.33 -6.59 20.45
C ILE A 124 -5.07 -7.28 21.78
N GLU A 125 -5.31 -8.59 21.85
CA GLU A 125 -5.11 -9.39 23.06
C GLU A 125 -3.63 -9.43 23.47
N ILE A 126 -2.73 -9.70 22.52
CA ILE A 126 -1.28 -9.79 22.78
C ILE A 126 -0.71 -8.44 23.23
N ASN A 127 -1.15 -7.34 22.60
CA ASN A 127 -0.55 -6.03 22.79
C ASN A 127 -1.34 -5.13 23.75
N LYS A 128 -2.49 -5.60 24.26
CA LYS A 128 -3.38 -4.86 25.17
C LYS A 128 -3.78 -3.49 24.62
N THR A 129 -4.19 -3.46 23.36
CA THR A 129 -4.65 -2.24 22.67
C THR A 129 -6.14 -2.26 22.41
N ASP A 130 -6.68 -1.14 21.96
CA ASP A 130 -8.04 -1.09 21.45
C ASP A 130 -8.13 -1.50 19.98
N HIS A 131 -9.35 -1.75 19.54
CA HIS A 131 -9.68 -1.94 18.12
C HIS A 131 -9.20 -0.76 17.29
N ASN A 132 -8.62 -1.06 16.13
CA ASN A 132 -8.16 -0.06 15.18
C ASN A 132 -8.31 -0.60 13.76
N ILE A 133 -9.10 0.12 12.96
CA ILE A 133 -9.31 -0.17 11.55
C ILE A 133 -8.01 -0.35 10.75
N ASN A 134 -6.92 0.32 11.15
CA ASN A 134 -5.63 0.20 10.48
C ASN A 134 -5.01 -1.19 10.69
N TYR A 135 -5.18 -1.81 11.86
CA TYR A 135 -4.69 -3.17 12.13
C TYR A 135 -5.50 -4.20 11.35
N GLN A 136 -6.83 -4.07 11.35
CA GLN A 136 -7.71 -4.91 10.54
C GLN A 136 -7.36 -4.81 9.05
N THR A 137 -7.17 -3.58 8.56
CA THR A 137 -6.79 -3.31 7.16
C THR A 137 -5.43 -3.93 6.83
N TYR A 138 -4.45 -3.81 7.73
CA TYR A 138 -3.14 -4.45 7.58
C TYR A 138 -3.28 -5.97 7.40
N TYR A 139 -3.98 -6.65 8.29
CA TYR A 139 -4.15 -8.11 8.21
C TYR A 139 -4.97 -8.55 6.99
N PHE A 140 -5.98 -7.77 6.59
CA PHE A 140 -6.70 -8.01 5.35
C PHE A 140 -5.76 -8.06 4.15
N TYR A 141 -4.86 -7.08 4.03
CA TYR A 141 -3.90 -7.06 2.92
C TYR A 141 -2.89 -8.20 2.99
N GLU A 142 -2.46 -8.62 4.18
CA GLU A 142 -1.58 -9.79 4.31
C GLU A 142 -2.27 -11.07 3.83
N TYR A 143 -3.52 -11.33 4.23
CA TYR A 143 -4.29 -12.47 3.71
C TYR A 143 -4.60 -12.35 2.21
N PHE A 144 -4.89 -11.15 1.72
CA PHE A 144 -5.16 -10.91 0.30
C PHE A 144 -3.93 -11.19 -0.58
N LYS A 145 -2.74 -10.78 -0.11
CA LYS A 145 -1.46 -11.10 -0.78
C LYS A 145 -1.20 -12.61 -0.75
N ALA A 146 -1.37 -13.25 0.41
CA ALA A 146 -1.19 -14.69 0.55
C ALA A 146 -2.12 -15.49 -0.36
N PHE A 147 -3.39 -15.07 -0.47
CA PHE A 147 -4.36 -15.66 -1.41
C PHE A 147 -3.82 -15.63 -2.85
N PHE A 148 -3.30 -14.49 -3.31
CA PHE A 148 -2.79 -14.38 -4.67
C PHE A 148 -1.50 -15.17 -4.91
N GLN A 149 -0.60 -15.23 -3.94
CA GLN A 149 0.59 -16.06 -4.02
C GLN A 149 0.22 -17.54 -4.13
N ALA A 150 -0.69 -18.01 -3.28
CA ALA A 150 -1.20 -19.37 -3.32
C ALA A 150 -1.95 -19.66 -4.63
N ALA A 151 -2.79 -18.72 -5.13
CA ALA A 151 -3.45 -18.85 -6.42
C ALA A 151 -2.43 -19.00 -7.56
N ALA A 152 -1.36 -18.20 -7.56
CA ALA A 152 -0.31 -18.30 -8.56
C ALA A 152 0.44 -19.63 -8.49
N GLN A 153 0.65 -20.19 -7.30
CA GLN A 153 1.23 -21.52 -7.14
C GLN A 153 0.28 -22.62 -7.64
N ASN A 154 -0.97 -22.60 -7.16
CA ASN A 154 -2.00 -23.61 -7.45
C ASN A 154 -2.38 -23.67 -8.94
N ASP A 155 -2.41 -22.51 -9.62
CA ASP A 155 -2.70 -22.38 -11.06
C ASP A 155 -1.43 -22.45 -11.92
N GLU A 156 -0.27 -22.75 -11.34
CA GLU A 156 1.03 -22.89 -12.02
C GLU A 156 1.42 -21.64 -12.84
N ILE A 157 1.20 -20.46 -12.26
CA ILE A 157 1.55 -19.14 -12.81
C ILE A 157 2.77 -18.55 -12.11
N PHE A 158 3.08 -19.00 -10.89
CA PHE A 158 4.13 -18.44 -10.04
C PHE A 158 5.50 -18.32 -10.74
N ASN A 159 5.88 -19.31 -11.56
CA ASN A 159 7.16 -19.35 -12.27
C ASN A 159 7.13 -18.68 -13.66
N LEU A 160 5.98 -18.19 -14.12
CA LEU A 160 5.85 -17.54 -15.42
C LEU A 160 6.21 -16.06 -15.32
N ASN A 161 6.77 -15.50 -16.39
CA ASN A 161 6.79 -14.04 -16.56
C ASN A 161 5.40 -13.53 -17.00
N TYR A 162 5.24 -12.21 -17.02
CA TYR A 162 3.96 -11.58 -17.36
C TYR A 162 3.41 -12.08 -18.71
N ASP A 163 4.19 -12.00 -19.79
CA ASP A 163 3.77 -12.40 -21.13
C ASP A 163 3.38 -13.89 -21.22
N GLN A 164 4.15 -14.76 -20.57
CA GLN A 164 3.87 -16.19 -20.48
C GLN A 164 2.57 -16.46 -19.72
N ALA A 165 2.31 -15.73 -18.64
CA ALA A 165 1.09 -15.86 -17.85
C ALA A 165 -0.14 -15.38 -18.62
N ILE A 166 -0.05 -14.25 -19.33
CA ILE A 166 -1.12 -13.75 -20.21
C ILE A 166 -1.41 -14.73 -21.34
N LYS A 167 -0.36 -15.27 -21.98
CA LYS A 167 -0.50 -16.28 -23.03
C LYS A 167 -1.18 -17.54 -22.48
N LYS A 168 -0.75 -18.05 -21.32
CA LYS A 168 -1.40 -19.19 -20.65
C LYS A 168 -2.87 -18.90 -20.36
N ALA A 169 -3.19 -17.71 -19.87
CA ALA A 169 -4.56 -17.31 -19.54
C ALA A 169 -5.50 -17.16 -20.76
N THR A 170 -4.95 -16.78 -21.91
CA THR A 170 -5.71 -16.53 -23.15
C THR A 170 -5.78 -17.72 -24.10
N THR A 171 -4.91 -18.73 -23.94
CA THR A 171 -4.92 -19.96 -24.78
C THR A 171 -6.15 -20.83 -24.59
N GLN A 172 -6.72 -20.87 -23.39
CA GLN A 172 -8.08 -21.36 -23.17
C GLN A 172 -8.97 -20.11 -23.12
N ILE A 173 -10.16 -20.15 -23.73
CA ILE A 173 -11.11 -19.03 -23.65
C ILE A 173 -11.53 -18.91 -22.19
N THR A 174 -10.76 -18.14 -21.42
CA THR A 174 -10.94 -18.00 -19.99
C THR A 174 -11.59 -16.66 -19.73
N ASN A 175 -12.62 -16.73 -18.89
CA ASN A 175 -13.30 -15.62 -18.24
C ASN A 175 -12.38 -14.40 -18.04
N ILE A 176 -12.81 -13.21 -18.50
CA ILE A 176 -12.07 -11.93 -18.37
C ILE A 176 -11.63 -11.67 -16.92
N HIS A 177 -12.39 -12.15 -15.94
CA HIS A 177 -12.04 -12.04 -14.52
C HIS A 177 -10.80 -12.85 -14.13
N PHE A 178 -10.54 -14.00 -14.78
CA PHE A 178 -9.32 -14.78 -14.58
C PHE A 178 -8.09 -13.98 -15.03
N LEU A 179 -8.15 -13.42 -16.24
CA LEU A 179 -7.09 -12.58 -16.80
C LEU A 179 -6.83 -11.34 -15.93
N ALA A 180 -7.89 -10.63 -15.53
CA ALA A 180 -7.78 -9.44 -14.69
C ALA A 180 -7.05 -9.74 -13.36
N ARG A 181 -7.35 -10.89 -12.72
CA ARG A 181 -6.70 -11.27 -11.47
C ARG A 181 -5.22 -11.64 -11.63
N ILE A 182 -4.85 -12.25 -12.77
CA ILE A 182 -3.44 -12.51 -13.09
C ILE A 182 -2.69 -11.20 -13.26
N ILE A 183 -3.25 -10.24 -14.00
CA ILE A 183 -2.66 -8.90 -14.14
C ILE A 183 -2.47 -8.26 -12.76
N THR A 184 -3.50 -8.27 -11.92
CA THR A 184 -3.43 -7.76 -10.54
C THR A 184 -2.32 -8.42 -9.72
N TYR A 185 -2.10 -9.73 -9.85
CA TYR A 185 -1.01 -10.41 -9.16
C TYR A 185 0.37 -9.86 -9.57
N PHE A 186 0.63 -9.70 -10.87
CA PHE A 186 1.91 -9.17 -11.34
C PHE A 186 2.13 -7.72 -10.90
N GLU A 187 1.09 -6.88 -11.00
CA GLU A 187 1.17 -5.45 -10.62
C GLU A 187 1.39 -5.24 -9.11
N ILE A 188 0.80 -6.08 -8.26
CA ILE A 188 0.86 -5.90 -6.79
C ILE A 188 2.02 -6.66 -6.16
N LEU A 189 2.36 -7.86 -6.65
CA LEU A 189 3.23 -8.80 -5.94
C LEU A 189 4.53 -9.16 -6.66
N LYS A 190 4.56 -9.07 -8.00
CA LYS A 190 5.69 -9.58 -8.80
C LYS A 190 6.24 -8.51 -9.75
N GLN A 191 6.58 -7.35 -9.17
CA GLN A 191 7.37 -6.30 -9.86
C GLN A 191 8.68 -6.86 -10.40
#